data_AF-A0A1I6EWU3-F1
#
_entry.id   AF-A0A1I6EWU3-F1
#
_cell.length_a   1.000
_cell.length_b   1.000
_cell.length_c   1.000
_cell.angle_alpha   90.00
_cell.angle_beta   90.00
_cell.angle_gamma   90.00
#
_symmetry.space_group_name_H-M   'P 1'
#
loop_
_entity.id
_entity.type
_entity.pdbx_description
1 polymer ?
#
loop_
_entity_poly.entity_id
_entity_poly.type
_entity_poly.pdbx_seq_one_letter_code
_entity_poly.pdbx_strand_id
1 'polypeptide(L)'
;MVHKRHSRTRGQAGPAAVRLYGFQPPVGTPYGFEVTTVEDFFAQHDDWPWNPPVPGRATFHYLILVTEGELLHDVDYVTHTVAPGQWLWVRPGHAQCWHPPGAARGPFILFEPDVLMPGTAHLLAPLTAHEAPAVLSPHPDDAAWLQQTALQLLDEHRALGRRPLDVHHALRRSLLESLLLRLANAPGVAPADTTAGRARRDTYGRFVDALELHFRELHRAADYAALLGCSVRTLSRAAQDATGNGVRELINERRLLEARRLLGGARWDARTVAAHLGFTDPANFGRFFRDRTGLTPAAFAAREATTQP
;
A
#
# COMPACT_ATOMS: atom_id res chain seq x y z
N MET A 1 9.59 -60.19 15.08
CA MET A 1 9.40 -59.02 14.20
C MET A 1 8.68 -57.94 14.98
N VAL A 2 9.41 -56.93 15.47
CA VAL A 2 8.86 -55.78 16.20
C VAL A 2 9.16 -54.56 15.36
N HIS A 3 8.14 -53.99 14.70
CA HIS A 3 8.31 -52.79 13.89
C HIS A 3 8.32 -51.54 14.77
N LYS A 4 9.49 -50.89 14.83
CA LYS A 4 9.71 -49.58 15.44
C LYS A 4 8.89 -48.51 14.70
N ARG A 5 8.00 -47.85 15.45
CA ARG A 5 7.46 -46.51 15.13
C ARG A 5 8.61 -45.52 14.94
N HIS A 6 8.63 -44.79 13.83
CA HIS A 6 9.36 -43.52 13.72
C HIS A 6 8.34 -42.38 13.72
N SER A 7 8.41 -41.61 14.79
CA SER A 7 7.73 -40.35 15.05
C SER A 7 8.12 -39.29 14.00
N ARG A 8 7.12 -38.77 13.27
CA ARG A 8 7.26 -37.56 12.45
C ARG A 8 7.28 -36.33 13.36
N THR A 9 8.42 -35.67 13.41
CA THR A 9 8.66 -34.38 14.05
C THR A 9 7.78 -33.31 13.37
N ARG A 10 6.91 -32.65 14.13
CA ARG A 10 6.21 -31.41 13.71
C ARG A 10 7.27 -30.32 13.54
N GLY A 11 7.58 -29.96 12.30
CA GLY A 11 8.31 -28.73 11.99
C GLY A 11 7.41 -27.53 12.28
N GLN A 12 7.87 -26.65 13.18
CA GLN A 12 7.28 -25.32 13.37
C GLN A 12 7.34 -24.55 12.05
N ALA A 13 6.19 -24.11 11.55
CA ALA A 13 6.11 -23.17 10.44
C ALA A 13 6.58 -21.79 10.95
N GLY A 14 7.65 -21.25 10.36
CA GLY A 14 8.01 -19.84 10.54
C GLY A 14 6.94 -18.93 9.92
N PRO A 15 6.87 -17.64 10.32
CA PRO A 15 5.86 -16.73 9.80
C PRO A 15 5.99 -16.63 8.28
N ALA A 16 4.91 -16.95 7.56
CA ALA A 16 4.86 -16.89 6.12
C ALA A 16 5.11 -15.44 5.66
N ALA A 17 6.04 -15.26 4.71
CA ALA A 17 6.35 -13.94 4.15
C ALA A 17 5.11 -13.35 3.47
N VAL A 18 4.61 -12.22 4.00
CA VAL A 18 3.49 -11.47 3.42
C VAL A 18 3.92 -10.91 2.06
N ARG A 19 3.18 -11.22 1.00
CA ARG A 19 3.52 -10.79 -0.36
C ARG A 19 3.22 -9.30 -0.53
N LEU A 20 4.03 -8.58 -1.31
CA LEU A 20 3.79 -7.18 -1.65
C LEU A 20 3.15 -7.06 -3.05
N TYR A 21 2.17 -6.19 -3.19
CA TYR A 21 1.37 -5.98 -4.38
C TYR A 21 1.43 -4.51 -4.76
N GLY A 22 1.96 -4.25 -5.95
CA GLY A 22 1.94 -2.92 -6.54
C GLY A 22 0.57 -2.59 -7.11
N PHE A 23 0.28 -1.30 -7.29
CA PHE A 23 -0.91 -0.84 -7.99
C PHE A 23 -0.87 -1.36 -9.44
N GLN A 24 -1.89 -2.12 -9.84
CA GLN A 24 -2.06 -2.62 -11.21
C GLN A 24 -3.46 -2.23 -11.69
N PRO A 25 -3.62 -1.03 -12.25
CA PRO A 25 -4.90 -0.64 -12.82
C PRO A 25 -5.16 -1.40 -14.13
N PRO A 26 -6.42 -1.54 -14.55
CA PRO A 26 -6.76 -1.99 -15.90
C PRO A 26 -6.05 -1.15 -16.97
N VAL A 27 -5.73 -1.78 -18.10
CA VAL A 27 -5.06 -1.11 -19.23
C VAL A 27 -5.94 0.04 -19.72
N GLY A 28 -5.45 1.29 -19.60
CA GLY A 28 -6.17 2.48 -20.03
C GLY A 28 -6.60 3.43 -18.91
N THR A 29 -6.47 3.05 -17.63
CA THR A 29 -6.65 4.00 -16.52
C THR A 29 -5.40 4.87 -16.34
N PRO A 30 -5.49 6.20 -16.39
CA PRO A 30 -4.36 7.07 -16.09
C PRO A 30 -4.08 7.15 -14.57
N TYR A 31 -2.77 7.13 -14.25
CA TYR A 31 -2.08 7.41 -12.98
C TYR A 31 -2.79 7.05 -11.68
N GLY A 32 -2.40 5.89 -11.13
CA GLY A 32 -2.51 5.62 -9.71
C GLY A 32 -3.90 5.57 -9.10
N PHE A 33 -4.98 5.79 -9.85
CA PHE A 33 -6.31 6.04 -9.29
C PHE A 33 -7.42 5.25 -9.99
N GLU A 34 -8.14 4.43 -9.25
CA GLU A 34 -9.23 3.55 -9.73
C GLU A 34 -10.46 3.67 -8.82
N VAL A 35 -11.67 3.58 -9.39
CA VAL A 35 -12.92 3.62 -8.61
C VAL A 35 -13.88 2.57 -9.16
N THR A 36 -14.30 1.63 -8.31
CA THR A 36 -15.23 0.55 -8.65
C THR A 36 -16.24 0.38 -7.51
N THR A 37 -16.98 -0.72 -7.50
CA THR A 37 -17.77 -1.14 -6.34
C THR A 37 -17.25 -2.47 -5.80
N VAL A 38 -17.57 -2.79 -4.54
CA VAL A 38 -17.20 -4.08 -3.93
C VAL A 38 -17.73 -5.24 -4.78
N GLU A 39 -19.01 -5.20 -5.16
CA GLU A 39 -19.61 -6.25 -5.98
C GLU A 39 -18.99 -6.40 -7.36
N ASP A 40 -18.69 -5.30 -8.05
CA ASP A 40 -18.05 -5.33 -9.36
C ASP A 40 -16.61 -5.84 -9.23
N PHE A 41 -15.89 -5.38 -8.21
CA PHE A 41 -14.51 -5.80 -7.95
C PHE A 41 -14.42 -7.31 -7.76
N PHE A 42 -15.28 -7.88 -6.90
CA PHE A 42 -15.30 -9.32 -6.65
C PHE A 42 -15.85 -10.14 -7.83
N ALA A 43 -16.80 -9.61 -8.60
CA ALA A 43 -17.33 -10.31 -9.78
C ALA A 43 -16.36 -10.34 -10.97
N GLN A 44 -15.49 -9.33 -11.08
CA GLN A 44 -14.55 -9.19 -12.22
C GLN A 44 -13.19 -9.82 -11.95
N HIS A 45 -12.89 -10.20 -10.71
CA HIS A 45 -11.58 -10.69 -10.29
C HIS A 45 -11.67 -12.04 -9.58
N ASP A 46 -12.15 -13.06 -10.30
CA ASP A 46 -12.16 -14.45 -9.81
C ASP A 46 -10.75 -15.01 -9.53
N ASP A 47 -9.71 -14.46 -10.19
CA ASP A 47 -8.35 -15.04 -10.29
C ASP A 47 -7.26 -14.24 -9.53
N TRP A 48 -7.59 -13.34 -8.60
CA TRP A 48 -6.55 -12.60 -7.89
C TRP A 48 -5.71 -13.55 -7.01
N PRO A 49 -4.39 -13.32 -6.83
CA PRO A 49 -3.51 -14.08 -5.91
C PRO A 49 -3.94 -14.28 -4.44
N TRP A 50 -5.13 -13.83 -4.04
CA TRP A 50 -5.76 -13.94 -2.72
C TRP A 50 -7.02 -14.82 -2.72
N ASN A 51 -7.24 -15.61 -3.76
CA ASN A 51 -8.22 -16.69 -3.74
C ASN A 51 -7.46 -18.03 -3.82
N PRO A 52 -7.29 -18.77 -2.70
CA PRO A 52 -7.83 -18.50 -1.38
C PRO A 52 -7.14 -17.32 -0.66
N PRO A 53 -7.78 -16.72 0.37
CA PRO A 53 -7.27 -15.55 1.10
C PRO A 53 -5.83 -15.73 1.55
N VAL A 54 -4.90 -14.94 0.98
CA VAL A 54 -3.53 -14.86 1.49
C VAL A 54 -3.22 -13.45 1.99
N PRO A 55 -2.46 -13.30 3.07
CA PRO A 55 -2.04 -11.99 3.54
C PRO A 55 -1.14 -11.26 2.53
N GLY A 56 -1.33 -9.95 2.50
CA GLY A 56 -0.80 -9.06 1.49
C GLY A 56 -0.40 -7.68 1.95
N ARG A 57 0.50 -6.98 1.26
CA ARG A 57 0.77 -5.56 1.49
C ARG A 57 0.62 -4.78 0.19
N ALA A 58 -0.26 -3.78 0.18
CA ALA A 58 -0.42 -2.87 -0.94
C ALA A 58 0.53 -1.67 -0.79
N THR A 59 1.00 -1.10 -1.91
CA THR A 59 1.79 0.16 -1.93
C THR A 59 0.91 1.40 -2.15
N PHE A 60 -0.40 1.24 -2.15
CA PHE A 60 -1.41 2.26 -2.45
C PHE A 60 -2.48 2.26 -1.36
N HIS A 61 -3.26 3.33 -1.28
CA HIS A 61 -4.43 3.40 -0.41
C HIS A 61 -5.60 2.68 -1.06
N TYR A 62 -6.39 1.99 -0.25
CA TYR A 62 -7.69 1.53 -0.70
C TYR A 62 -8.76 1.78 0.38
N LEU A 63 -9.87 2.34 -0.08
CA LEU A 63 -10.91 2.95 0.73
C LEU A 63 -12.26 2.40 0.27
N ILE A 64 -13.02 1.80 1.18
CA ILE A 64 -14.31 1.17 0.89
C ILE A 64 -15.38 1.80 1.76
N LEU A 65 -16.46 2.26 1.15
CA LEU A 65 -17.70 2.55 1.85
C LEU A 65 -18.61 1.34 1.77
N VAL A 66 -19.05 0.81 2.91
CA VAL A 66 -20.11 -0.21 2.93
C VAL A 66 -21.46 0.50 2.92
N THR A 67 -22.29 0.23 1.92
CA THR A 67 -23.67 0.76 1.82
C THR A 67 -24.71 -0.29 2.16
N GLU A 68 -24.42 -1.56 1.93
CA GLU A 68 -25.29 -2.70 2.24
C GLU A 68 -24.45 -3.89 2.72
N GLY A 69 -25.06 -4.78 3.50
CA GLY A 69 -24.39 -5.96 4.05
C GLY A 69 -23.30 -5.62 5.07
N GLU A 70 -22.41 -6.58 5.31
CA GLU A 70 -21.25 -6.43 6.19
C GLU A 70 -19.99 -6.92 5.47
N LEU A 71 -18.92 -6.13 5.52
CA LEU A 71 -17.63 -6.50 4.96
C LEU A 71 -16.70 -6.99 6.09
N LEU A 72 -16.10 -8.16 5.89
CA LEU A 72 -15.03 -8.67 6.73
C LEU A 72 -13.69 -8.46 6.03
N HIS A 73 -12.74 -7.82 6.73
CA HIS A 73 -11.43 -7.53 6.17
C HIS A 73 -10.35 -7.56 7.24
N ASP A 74 -9.25 -8.27 7.00
CA ASP A 74 -8.12 -8.25 7.93
C ASP A 74 -7.20 -7.08 7.62
N VAL A 75 -6.82 -6.31 8.64
CA VAL A 75 -5.80 -5.26 8.58
C VAL A 75 -4.81 -5.50 9.71
N ASP A 76 -3.53 -5.64 9.39
CA ASP A 76 -2.45 -6.02 10.31
C ASP A 76 -2.83 -7.19 11.23
N TYR A 77 -3.38 -8.24 10.62
CA TYR A 77 -3.80 -9.49 11.27
C TYR A 77 -4.97 -9.36 12.24
N VAL A 78 -5.65 -8.21 12.25
CA VAL A 78 -6.90 -8.00 12.99
C VAL A 78 -8.06 -8.02 12.01
N THR A 79 -9.03 -8.91 12.24
CA THR A 79 -10.26 -8.94 11.45
C THR A 79 -11.17 -7.80 11.87
N HIS A 80 -11.53 -6.96 10.91
CA HIS A 80 -12.48 -5.87 11.06
C HIS A 80 -13.81 -6.23 10.40
N THR A 81 -14.91 -5.96 11.10
CA THR A 81 -16.26 -5.96 10.54
C THR A 81 -16.67 -4.53 10.25
N VAL A 82 -17.10 -4.27 9.01
CA VAL A 82 -17.45 -2.94 8.52
C VAL A 82 -18.93 -2.96 8.13
N ALA A 83 -19.72 -2.18 8.86
CA ALA A 83 -21.17 -2.09 8.71
C ALA A 83 -21.59 -0.95 7.76
N PRO A 84 -22.86 -0.91 7.32
CA PRO A 84 -23.36 0.16 6.46
C PRO A 84 -23.13 1.57 7.04
N GLY A 85 -22.63 2.48 6.22
CA GLY A 85 -22.25 3.84 6.60
C GLY A 85 -20.83 3.97 7.17
N GLN A 86 -20.14 2.86 7.43
CA GLN A 86 -18.74 2.86 7.83
C GLN A 86 -17.81 2.75 6.63
N TRP A 87 -16.57 3.20 6.85
CA TRP A 87 -15.52 3.19 5.86
C TRP A 87 -14.37 2.29 6.32
N LEU A 88 -13.89 1.42 5.44
CA LEU A 88 -12.60 0.75 5.61
C LEU A 88 -11.54 1.55 4.87
N TRP A 89 -10.46 1.93 5.54
CA TRP A 89 -9.27 2.50 4.91
C TRP A 89 -8.04 1.68 5.27
N VAL A 90 -7.45 1.09 4.25
CA VAL A 90 -6.14 0.45 4.37
C VAL A 90 -5.09 1.27 3.63
N ARG A 91 -3.98 1.50 4.34
CA ARG A 91 -2.91 2.40 3.92
C ARG A 91 -1.76 1.58 3.32
N PRO A 92 -0.92 2.21 2.48
CA PRO A 92 0.31 1.59 2.02
C PRO A 92 1.09 0.96 3.17
N GLY A 93 1.56 -0.26 2.94
CA GLY A 93 2.36 -0.99 3.92
C GLY A 93 1.57 -1.78 4.95
N HIS A 94 0.26 -1.61 5.15
CA HIS A 94 -0.54 -2.51 6.02
C HIS A 94 -0.59 -3.93 5.45
N ALA A 95 -0.46 -4.92 6.33
CA ALA A 95 -0.80 -6.30 5.97
C ALA A 95 -2.32 -6.41 5.88
N GLN A 96 -2.82 -7.12 4.87
CA GLN A 96 -4.24 -7.19 4.60
C GLN A 96 -4.64 -8.54 4.06
N CYS A 97 -5.84 -9.00 4.40
CA CYS A 97 -6.39 -10.25 3.87
C CYS A 97 -7.89 -10.07 3.63
N TRP A 98 -8.34 -10.46 2.44
CA TRP A 98 -9.75 -10.39 2.04
C TRP A 98 -10.52 -11.62 2.52
N HIS A 99 -11.76 -11.40 2.94
CA HIS A 99 -12.75 -12.47 3.10
C HIS A 99 -13.77 -12.39 1.96
N PRO A 100 -14.55 -13.45 1.70
CA PRO A 100 -15.65 -13.39 0.74
C PRO A 100 -16.59 -12.21 1.06
N PRO A 101 -17.02 -11.43 0.06
CA PRO A 101 -17.76 -10.19 0.29
C PRO A 101 -19.18 -10.44 0.80
N GLY A 102 -19.72 -11.65 0.63
CA GLY A 102 -21.11 -11.96 0.97
C GLY A 102 -22.08 -10.96 0.33
N ALA A 103 -22.88 -10.31 1.18
CA ALA A 103 -23.84 -9.28 0.77
C ALA A 103 -23.26 -7.86 0.76
N ALA A 104 -21.97 -7.67 1.05
CA ALA A 104 -21.35 -6.35 1.10
C ALA A 104 -21.44 -5.65 -0.27
N ARG A 105 -21.88 -4.39 -0.25
CA ARG A 105 -21.96 -3.51 -1.42
C ARG A 105 -21.38 -2.14 -1.09
N GLY A 106 -20.92 -1.44 -2.13
CA GLY A 106 -20.64 -0.02 -2.05
C GLY A 106 -19.37 0.42 -2.78
N PRO A 107 -19.10 1.74 -2.83
CA PRO A 107 -17.95 2.29 -3.53
C PRO A 107 -16.61 1.78 -3.00
N PHE A 108 -15.73 1.41 -3.93
CA PHE A 108 -14.38 0.97 -3.66
C PHE A 108 -13.37 1.83 -4.44
N ILE A 109 -12.55 2.57 -3.71
CA ILE A 109 -11.65 3.60 -4.23
C ILE A 109 -10.21 3.17 -3.96
N LEU A 110 -9.36 3.13 -4.98
CA LEU A 110 -7.95 2.78 -4.87
C LEU A 110 -7.11 3.93 -5.40
N PHE A 111 -6.14 4.43 -4.64
CA PHE A 111 -5.28 5.52 -5.09
C PHE A 111 -3.83 5.44 -4.60
N GLU A 112 -2.87 5.80 -5.45
CA GLU A 112 -1.47 6.00 -5.09
C GLU A 112 -1.31 7.29 -4.26
N PRO A 113 -0.34 7.36 -3.33
CA PRO A 113 -0.14 8.54 -2.49
C PRO A 113 0.12 9.85 -3.25
N ASP A 114 0.70 9.76 -4.45
CA ASP A 114 1.07 10.89 -5.31
C ASP A 114 -0.12 11.51 -6.07
N VAL A 115 -1.30 10.90 -5.99
CA VAL A 115 -2.55 11.46 -6.53
C VAL A 115 -2.97 12.73 -5.75
N LEU A 116 -2.61 12.81 -4.47
CA LEU A 116 -2.98 13.92 -3.59
C LEU A 116 -2.06 15.13 -3.79
N MET A 117 -2.63 16.32 -3.84
CA MET A 117 -1.84 17.55 -3.86
C MET A 117 -1.05 17.71 -2.55
N PRO A 118 0.19 18.21 -2.58
CA PRO A 118 1.03 18.30 -1.38
C PRO A 118 0.39 19.04 -0.19
N GLY A 119 -0.36 20.11 -0.48
CA GLY A 119 -1.08 20.87 0.55
C GLY A 119 -2.20 20.06 1.23
N THR A 120 -2.96 19.31 0.44
CA THR A 120 -4.02 18.42 0.95
C THR A 120 -3.43 17.23 1.68
N ALA A 121 -2.36 16.62 1.14
CA ALA A 121 -1.66 15.50 1.77
C ALA A 121 -1.17 15.85 3.19
N HIS A 122 -0.70 17.08 3.40
CA HIS A 122 -0.30 17.56 4.73
C HIS A 122 -1.49 17.60 5.72
N LEU A 123 -2.64 18.08 5.29
CA LEU A 123 -3.86 18.12 6.12
C LEU A 123 -4.40 16.72 6.44
N LEU A 124 -4.18 15.77 5.53
CA LEU A 124 -4.60 14.39 5.69
C LEU A 124 -3.61 13.52 6.47
N ALA A 125 -2.44 14.06 6.86
CA ALA A 125 -1.40 13.31 7.55
C ALA A 125 -1.89 12.50 8.78
N PRO A 126 -2.78 13.03 9.65
CA PRO A 126 -3.33 12.23 10.76
C PRO A 126 -4.15 11.02 10.30
N LEU A 127 -4.80 11.14 9.14
CA LEU A 127 -5.67 10.12 8.58
C LEU A 127 -4.92 9.14 7.69
N THR A 128 -3.79 9.54 7.08
CA THR A 128 -2.91 8.66 6.31
C THR A 128 -1.83 7.99 7.16
N ALA A 129 -1.66 8.41 8.41
CA ALA A 129 -0.76 7.77 9.36
C ALA A 129 -1.09 6.28 9.52
N HIS A 130 -0.05 5.44 9.57
CA HIS A 130 -0.18 4.00 9.76
C HIS A 130 -1.01 3.61 10.99
N GLU A 131 -0.99 4.45 12.03
CA GLU A 131 -1.65 4.19 13.32
C GLU A 131 -3.12 4.62 13.34
N ALA A 132 -3.59 5.30 12.30
CA ALA A 132 -4.97 5.75 12.22
C ALA A 132 -5.92 4.55 12.11
N PRO A 133 -7.15 4.67 12.63
CA PRO A 133 -8.11 3.57 12.59
C PRO A 133 -8.31 3.04 11.16
N ALA A 134 -8.34 1.72 11.02
CA ALA A 134 -8.67 1.06 9.75
C ALA A 134 -10.16 1.21 9.42
N VAL A 135 -11.03 1.24 10.43
CA VAL A 135 -12.46 1.47 10.27
C VAL A 135 -12.80 2.87 10.77
N LEU A 136 -13.45 3.65 9.92
CA LEU A 136 -13.87 5.02 10.21
C LEU A 136 -15.40 5.08 10.24
N SER A 137 -15.92 5.69 11.30
CA SER A 137 -17.35 5.97 11.46
C SER A 137 -17.54 7.48 11.36
N PRO A 138 -17.90 8.03 10.19
CA PRO A 138 -18.09 9.47 10.03
C PRO A 138 -19.23 9.97 10.92
N HIS A 139 -19.23 11.28 11.19
CA HIS A 139 -20.34 11.92 11.89
C HIS A 139 -21.64 11.73 11.08
N PRO A 140 -22.80 11.49 11.72
CA PRO A 140 -24.07 11.31 11.02
C PRO A 140 -24.41 12.44 10.03
N ASP A 141 -24.08 13.68 10.39
CA ASP A 141 -24.31 14.86 9.52
C ASP A 141 -23.46 14.86 8.24
N ASP A 142 -22.34 14.14 8.24
CA ASP A 142 -21.45 14.02 7.08
C ASP A 142 -21.72 12.76 6.26
N ALA A 143 -22.38 11.76 6.82
CA ALA A 143 -22.55 10.43 6.21
C ALA A 143 -23.22 10.50 4.82
N ALA A 144 -24.33 11.25 4.71
CA ALA A 144 -25.05 11.41 3.45
C ALA A 144 -24.21 12.13 2.38
N TRP A 145 -23.45 13.16 2.78
CA TRP A 145 -22.58 13.90 1.87
C TRP A 145 -21.42 13.02 1.39
N LEU A 146 -20.81 12.24 2.29
CA LEU A 146 -19.71 11.33 1.98
C LEU A 146 -20.15 10.24 1.01
N GLN A 147 -21.29 9.61 1.26
CA GLN A 147 -21.87 8.61 0.36
C GLN A 147 -22.17 9.22 -1.02
N GLN A 148 -22.80 10.39 -1.07
CA GLN A 148 -23.12 11.04 -2.35
C GLN A 148 -21.85 11.41 -3.13
N THR A 149 -20.82 11.91 -2.45
CA THR A 149 -19.54 12.28 -3.07
C THR A 149 -18.82 11.04 -3.61
N ALA A 150 -18.87 9.92 -2.89
CA ALA A 150 -18.32 8.64 -3.36
C ALA A 150 -19.04 8.14 -4.62
N LEU A 151 -20.37 8.27 -4.69
CA LEU A 151 -21.16 7.93 -5.87
C LEU A 151 -20.87 8.87 -7.05
N GLN A 152 -20.73 10.17 -6.80
CA GLN A 152 -20.33 11.14 -7.83
C GLN A 152 -18.94 10.85 -8.37
N LEU A 153 -18.01 10.43 -7.51
CA LEU A 153 -16.67 10.04 -7.90
C LEU A 153 -16.68 8.77 -8.78
N LEU A 154 -17.51 7.78 -8.45
CA LEU A 154 -17.71 6.58 -9.25
C LEU A 154 -18.34 6.92 -10.63
N ASP A 155 -19.36 7.77 -10.67
CA ASP A 155 -19.98 8.21 -11.93
C ASP A 155 -18.96 8.96 -12.80
N GLU A 156 -18.20 9.89 -12.21
CA GLU A 156 -17.17 10.61 -12.93
C GLU A 156 -16.10 9.65 -13.46
N HIS A 157 -15.64 8.68 -12.68
CA HIS A 157 -14.69 7.66 -13.12
C HIS A 157 -15.20 6.86 -14.33
N ARG A 158 -16.47 6.46 -14.32
CA ARG A 158 -17.12 5.73 -15.44
C ARG A 158 -17.40 6.62 -16.66
N ALA A 159 -17.39 7.94 -16.51
CA ALA A 159 -17.69 8.92 -17.56
C ALA A 159 -16.49 9.26 -18.47
N LEU A 160 -15.49 8.38 -18.58
CA LEU A 160 -14.31 8.59 -19.44
C LEU A 160 -14.75 8.92 -20.89
N GLY A 161 -14.14 9.96 -21.46
CA GLY A 161 -14.45 10.43 -22.82
C GLY A 161 -15.65 11.40 -22.94
N ARG A 162 -16.42 11.66 -21.87
CA ARG A 162 -17.49 12.66 -21.88
C ARG A 162 -16.98 14.11 -21.79
N ARG A 163 -15.73 14.30 -21.39
CA ARG A 163 -15.08 15.61 -21.16
C ARG A 163 -13.61 15.53 -21.59
N PRO A 164 -12.93 16.68 -21.77
CA PRO A 164 -11.47 16.72 -21.90
C PRO A 164 -10.79 15.96 -20.76
N LEU A 165 -9.71 15.25 -21.09
CA LEU A 165 -9.07 14.29 -20.19
C LEU A 165 -8.50 14.95 -18.92
N ASP A 166 -7.92 16.14 -19.07
CA ASP A 166 -7.41 16.97 -17.98
C ASP A 166 -8.51 17.41 -17.01
N VAL A 167 -9.68 17.83 -17.53
CA VAL A 167 -10.85 18.19 -16.73
C VAL A 167 -11.39 16.98 -15.97
N HIS A 168 -11.51 15.83 -16.64
CA HIS A 168 -11.93 14.57 -16.01
C HIS A 168 -11.02 14.18 -14.84
N HIS A 169 -9.69 14.28 -15.01
CA HIS A 169 -8.74 14.01 -13.92
C HIS A 169 -8.85 15.02 -12.77
N ALA A 170 -8.98 16.31 -13.09
CA ALA A 170 -9.10 17.35 -12.08
C ALA A 170 -10.35 17.17 -11.22
N LEU A 171 -11.50 16.84 -11.83
CA LEU A 171 -12.75 16.56 -11.12
C LEU A 171 -12.62 15.35 -10.19
N ARG A 172 -12.08 14.25 -10.72
CA ARG A 172 -11.80 13.02 -9.99
C ARG A 172 -10.93 13.25 -8.75
N ARG A 173 -9.82 13.97 -8.90
CA ARG A 173 -8.96 14.35 -7.78
C ARG A 173 -9.67 15.27 -6.79
N SER A 174 -10.39 16.28 -7.26
CA SER A 174 -11.10 17.23 -6.40
C SER A 174 -12.18 16.53 -5.54
N LEU A 175 -12.90 15.57 -6.12
CA LEU A 175 -13.90 14.77 -5.40
C LEU A 175 -13.24 13.87 -4.36
N LEU A 176 -12.14 13.20 -4.72
CA LEU A 176 -11.35 12.40 -3.78
C LEU A 176 -10.85 13.26 -2.62
N GLU A 177 -10.17 14.37 -2.89
CA GLU A 177 -9.62 15.25 -1.84
C GLU A 177 -10.70 15.80 -0.92
N SER A 178 -11.85 16.22 -1.46
CA SER A 178 -12.98 16.71 -0.66
C SER A 178 -13.54 15.61 0.25
N LEU A 179 -13.62 14.38 -0.26
CA LEU A 179 -14.07 13.21 0.47
C LEU A 179 -13.11 12.87 1.62
N LEU A 180 -11.80 12.81 1.35
CA LEU A 180 -10.78 12.51 2.35
C LEU A 180 -10.72 13.57 3.44
N LEU A 181 -10.81 14.86 3.07
CA LEU A 181 -10.79 15.97 4.03
C LEU A 181 -11.96 15.91 5.01
N ARG A 182 -13.14 15.50 4.56
CA ARG A 182 -14.29 15.32 5.45
C ARG A 182 -14.16 14.06 6.30
N LEU A 183 -13.64 12.96 5.75
CA LEU A 183 -13.30 11.77 6.54
C LEU A 183 -12.24 12.04 7.62
N ALA A 184 -11.31 12.98 7.39
CA ALA A 184 -10.29 13.36 8.36
C ALA A 184 -10.86 13.93 9.67
N ASN A 185 -12.10 14.41 9.63
CA ASN A 185 -12.81 14.98 10.76
C ASN A 185 -13.76 13.99 11.43
N ALA A 186 -13.66 12.69 11.10
CA ALA A 186 -14.47 11.65 11.73
C ALA A 186 -14.11 11.50 13.24
N PRO A 187 -15.12 11.26 14.11
CA PRO A 187 -14.88 10.97 15.53
C PRO A 187 -13.91 9.80 15.73
N GLY A 188 -12.91 9.97 16.60
CA GLY A 188 -11.90 8.95 16.89
C GLY A 188 -10.61 9.07 16.08
N VAL A 189 -10.58 9.94 15.05
CA VAL A 189 -9.33 10.43 14.45
C VAL A 189 -8.80 11.55 15.35
N ALA A 190 -8.19 11.16 16.49
CA ALA A 190 -7.62 12.14 17.41
C ALA A 190 -6.32 12.75 16.84
N PRO A 191 -6.04 14.04 17.08
CA PRO A 191 -4.68 14.57 16.97
C PRO A 191 -3.77 13.73 17.87
N ALA A 192 -2.68 13.23 17.31
CA ALA A 192 -1.80 12.28 18.00
C ALA A 192 -1.22 12.85 19.31
N ASP A 193 -1.71 12.42 20.47
CA ASP A 193 -1.11 12.71 21.77
C ASP A 193 -0.94 11.45 22.63
N THR A 194 0.29 10.91 22.68
CA THR A 194 0.92 10.28 23.88
C THR A 194 2.44 10.06 23.65
N THR A 195 3.26 10.90 24.28
CA THR A 195 4.50 11.44 23.72
C THR A 195 5.75 10.52 23.66
N ALA A 196 5.83 9.39 24.36
CA ALA A 196 7.11 8.64 24.45
C ALA A 196 7.10 7.26 23.76
N GLY A 197 6.00 6.51 23.87
CA GLY A 197 5.82 5.21 23.20
C GLY A 197 5.25 5.32 21.80
N ARG A 198 4.56 6.43 21.51
CA ARG A 198 3.98 6.77 20.21
C ARG A 198 5.02 7.46 19.32
N ALA A 199 5.81 8.40 19.84
CA ALA A 199 6.91 9.05 19.09
C ALA A 199 7.92 8.07 18.45
N ARG A 200 8.17 6.90 19.09
CA ARG A 200 9.06 5.87 18.51
C ARG A 200 8.39 5.04 17.42
N ARG A 201 7.10 4.72 17.54
CA ARG A 201 6.31 4.03 16.50
C ARG A 201 5.97 4.98 15.34
N ASP A 202 5.65 6.23 15.65
CA ASP A 202 5.54 7.37 14.74
C ASP A 202 6.82 7.59 13.93
N THR A 203 8.01 7.54 14.56
CA THR A 203 9.28 7.69 13.83
C THR A 203 9.47 6.59 12.78
N TYR A 204 9.07 5.35 13.08
CA TYR A 204 9.16 4.27 12.11
C TYR A 204 8.09 4.39 11.01
N GLY A 205 6.84 4.69 11.36
CA GLY A 205 5.76 4.92 10.39
C GLY A 205 6.11 6.05 9.41
N ARG A 206 6.54 7.21 9.94
CA ARG A 206 6.99 8.35 9.12
C ARG A 206 8.22 8.01 8.28
N PHE A 207 9.08 7.09 8.74
CA PHE A 207 10.18 6.59 7.92
C PHE A 207 9.70 5.72 6.76
N VAL A 208 8.71 4.84 6.98
CA VAL A 208 8.11 4.05 5.90
C VAL A 208 7.48 4.98 4.85
N ASP A 209 6.73 5.99 5.29
CA ASP A 209 6.13 6.98 4.37
C ASP A 209 7.19 7.74 3.58
N ALA A 210 8.22 8.24 4.26
CA ALA A 210 9.34 8.91 3.61
C ALA A 210 10.11 7.97 2.67
N LEU A 211 10.26 6.70 3.04
CA LEU A 211 10.94 5.70 2.22
C LEU A 211 10.16 5.45 0.92
N GLU A 212 8.85 5.29 0.97
CA GLU A 212 8.04 5.11 -0.23
C GLU A 212 8.12 6.30 -1.19
N LEU A 213 8.20 7.52 -0.65
CA LEU A 213 8.32 8.74 -1.46
C LEU A 213 9.73 8.95 -2.02
N HIS A 214 10.77 8.62 -1.24
CA HIS A 214 12.13 9.10 -1.52
C HIS A 214 13.17 7.98 -1.76
N PHE A 215 12.81 6.70 -1.79
CA PHE A 215 13.78 5.59 -1.96
C PHE A 215 14.64 5.68 -3.23
N ARG A 216 14.21 6.45 -4.24
CA ARG A 216 14.93 6.69 -5.49
C ARG A 216 16.08 7.70 -5.31
N GLU A 217 15.90 8.67 -4.42
CA GLU A 217 16.79 9.82 -4.23
C GLU A 217 17.64 9.67 -2.97
N LEU A 218 17.03 9.20 -1.88
CA LEU A 218 17.65 9.09 -0.57
C LEU A 218 17.99 7.63 -0.28
N HIS A 219 19.29 7.34 -0.13
CA HIS A 219 19.79 5.97 0.05
C HIS A 219 20.48 5.75 1.39
N ARG A 220 20.69 6.80 2.20
CA ARG A 220 21.35 6.70 3.50
C ARG A 220 20.36 6.95 4.63
N ALA A 221 20.52 6.19 5.72
CA ALA A 221 19.74 6.40 6.93
C ALA A 221 19.87 7.82 7.51
N ALA A 222 21.01 8.48 7.28
CA ALA A 222 21.24 9.87 7.66
C ALA A 222 20.31 10.85 6.94
N ASP A 223 20.03 10.61 5.66
CA ASP A 223 19.18 11.49 4.86
C ASP A 223 17.74 11.43 5.36
N TYR A 224 17.24 10.22 5.65
CA TYR A 224 15.91 10.03 6.26
C TYR A 224 15.83 10.58 7.68
N ALA A 225 16.87 10.38 8.49
CA ALA A 225 16.87 10.94 9.84
C ALA A 225 16.80 12.47 9.83
N ALA A 226 17.55 13.11 8.93
CA ALA A 226 17.50 14.56 8.72
C ALA A 226 16.11 15.01 8.25
N LEU A 227 15.52 14.33 7.26
CA LEU A 227 14.17 14.62 6.75
C LEU A 227 13.10 14.51 7.85
N LEU A 228 13.25 13.54 8.75
CA LEU A 228 12.30 13.30 9.84
C LEU A 228 12.54 14.18 11.08
N GLY A 229 13.63 14.96 11.10
CA GLY A 229 14.02 15.80 12.24
C GLY A 229 14.50 14.99 13.45
N CYS A 230 15.09 13.81 13.24
CA CYS A 230 15.54 12.93 14.31
C CYS A 230 16.99 12.47 14.13
N SER A 231 17.55 11.80 15.14
CA SER A 231 18.89 11.23 15.03
C SER A 231 18.87 9.88 14.32
N VAL A 232 19.94 9.54 13.59
CA VAL A 232 20.10 8.21 12.96
C VAL A 232 19.93 7.08 13.97
N ARG A 233 20.41 7.27 15.20
CA ARG A 233 20.26 6.31 16.30
C ARG A 233 18.79 6.11 16.68
N THR A 234 18.00 7.19 16.74
CA THR A 234 16.56 7.14 17.03
C THR A 234 15.83 6.37 15.94
N LEU A 235 16.08 6.73 14.68
CA LEU A 235 15.49 6.07 13.52
C LEU A 235 15.87 4.58 13.44
N SER A 236 17.14 4.26 13.70
CA SER A 236 17.64 2.88 13.66
C SER A 236 17.02 2.01 14.76
N ARG A 237 16.84 2.55 15.97
CA ARG A 237 16.13 1.85 17.04
C ARG A 237 14.66 1.65 16.70
N ALA A 238 13.99 2.68 16.19
CA ALA A 238 12.59 2.58 15.78
C ALA A 238 12.36 1.47 14.73
N ALA A 239 13.22 1.40 13.70
CA ALA A 239 13.18 0.34 12.69
C ALA A 239 13.46 -1.05 13.28
N GLN A 240 14.48 -1.16 14.14
CA GLN A 240 14.86 -2.42 14.78
C GLN A 240 13.75 -2.95 15.70
N ASP A 241 13.13 -2.07 16.49
CA ASP A 241 12.05 -2.42 17.40
C ASP A 241 10.78 -2.84 16.63
N ALA A 242 10.50 -2.22 15.47
CA ALA A 242 9.31 -2.50 14.68
C ALA A 242 9.43 -3.73 13.77
N THR A 243 10.62 -3.99 13.21
CA THR A 243 10.80 -5.00 12.15
C THR A 243 11.87 -6.04 12.44
N GLY A 244 12.73 -5.80 13.42
CA GLY A 244 13.96 -6.58 13.60
C GLY A 244 15.06 -6.26 12.59
N ASN A 245 14.82 -5.35 11.63
CA ASN A 245 15.76 -5.00 10.57
C ASN A 245 16.30 -3.58 10.73
N GLY A 246 17.50 -3.36 10.18
CA GLY A 246 18.12 -2.04 10.15
C GLY A 246 17.55 -1.14 9.05
N VAL A 247 17.58 0.18 9.25
CA VAL A 247 17.09 1.18 8.27
C VAL A 247 17.70 1.01 6.89
N ARG A 248 19.01 0.72 6.82
CA ARG A 248 19.71 0.49 5.55
C ARG A 248 19.21 -0.77 4.84
N GLU A 249 18.82 -1.79 5.60
CA GLU A 249 18.27 -3.03 5.04
C GLU A 249 16.90 -2.76 4.43
N LEU A 250 16.02 -2.07 5.16
CA LEU A 250 14.70 -1.67 4.68
C LEU A 250 14.76 -0.80 3.40
N ILE A 251 15.67 0.17 3.35
CA ILE A 251 15.92 0.98 2.13
C ILE A 251 16.30 0.07 0.95
N ASN A 252 17.20 -0.88 1.19
CA ASN A 252 17.69 -1.78 0.14
C ASN A 252 16.63 -2.78 -0.30
N GLU A 253 15.82 -3.31 0.61
CA GLU A 253 14.69 -4.19 0.30
C GLU A 253 13.69 -3.49 -0.59
N ARG A 254 13.33 -2.24 -0.26
CA ARG A 254 12.40 -1.44 -1.06
C ARG A 254 12.93 -1.15 -2.47
N ARG A 255 14.22 -0.78 -2.57
CA ARG A 255 14.90 -0.55 -3.86
C ARG A 255 15.01 -1.83 -4.68
N LEU A 256 15.29 -2.97 -4.03
CA LEU A 256 15.37 -4.27 -4.69
C LEU A 256 14.00 -4.67 -5.25
N LEU A 257 12.95 -4.44 -4.47
CA LEU A 257 11.59 -4.76 -4.89
C LEU A 257 11.20 -3.98 -6.14
N GLU A 258 11.48 -2.67 -6.18
CA GLU A 258 11.24 -1.86 -7.38
C GLU A 258 12.08 -2.35 -8.56
N ALA A 259 13.35 -2.72 -8.33
CA ALA A 259 14.20 -3.26 -9.38
C ALA A 259 13.60 -4.53 -10.00
N ARG A 260 13.11 -5.47 -9.18
CA ARG A 260 12.47 -6.71 -9.64
C ARG A 260 11.20 -6.40 -10.44
N ARG A 261 10.37 -5.46 -9.97
CA ARG A 261 9.15 -5.02 -10.65
C ARG A 261 9.45 -4.47 -12.06
N LEU A 262 10.43 -3.58 -12.18
CA LEU A 262 10.78 -2.95 -13.46
C LEU A 262 11.44 -3.93 -14.45
N LEU A 263 12.30 -4.83 -13.95
CA LEU A 263 12.93 -5.86 -14.78
C LEU A 263 11.95 -6.95 -15.23
N GLY A 264 10.95 -7.29 -14.41
CA GLY A 264 9.97 -8.33 -14.72
C GLY A 264 8.77 -7.87 -15.54
N GLY A 265 8.28 -6.64 -15.35
CA GLY A 265 7.04 -6.17 -15.98
C GLY A 265 7.20 -5.18 -17.14
N ALA A 266 8.23 -4.34 -17.13
CA ALA A 266 8.25 -3.14 -17.98
C ALA A 266 9.18 -3.22 -19.21
N ARG A 267 9.86 -4.34 -19.44
CA ARG A 267 10.96 -4.47 -20.44
C ARG A 267 12.06 -3.41 -20.28
N TRP A 268 12.27 -2.89 -19.07
CA TRP A 268 13.35 -1.96 -18.82
C TRP A 268 14.68 -2.71 -18.78
N ASP A 269 15.71 -2.15 -19.43
CA ASP A 269 17.04 -2.69 -19.33
C ASP A 269 17.69 -2.34 -17.97
N ALA A 270 18.73 -3.10 -17.60
CA ALA A 270 19.40 -2.94 -16.33
C ALA A 270 20.00 -1.52 -16.13
N ARG A 271 20.36 -0.84 -17.22
CA ARG A 271 20.93 0.51 -17.17
C ARG A 271 19.86 1.55 -16.82
N THR A 272 18.68 1.42 -17.40
CA THR A 272 17.53 2.29 -17.16
C THR A 272 17.02 2.10 -15.74
N VAL A 273 16.93 0.84 -15.27
CA VAL A 273 16.58 0.54 -13.87
C VAL A 273 17.61 1.10 -12.89
N ALA A 274 18.91 0.98 -13.20
CA ALA A 274 19.97 1.55 -12.36
C ALA A 274 19.82 3.07 -12.21
N ALA A 275 19.62 3.78 -13.32
CA ALA A 275 19.43 5.24 -13.32
C ALA A 275 18.19 5.65 -12.52
N HIS A 276 17.07 4.95 -12.72
CA HIS A 276 15.80 5.22 -12.03
C HIS A 276 15.85 5.02 -10.52
N LEU A 277 16.68 4.08 -10.07
CA LEU A 277 16.90 3.80 -8.64
C LEU A 277 18.05 4.63 -8.04
N GLY A 278 18.55 5.62 -8.78
CA GLY A 278 19.58 6.55 -8.34
C GLY A 278 20.99 5.94 -8.24
N PHE A 279 21.27 4.82 -8.91
CA PHE A 279 22.63 4.29 -8.97
C PHE A 279 23.46 5.13 -9.95
N THR A 280 24.58 5.68 -9.46
CA THR A 280 25.50 6.49 -10.28
C THR A 280 26.22 5.65 -11.35
N ASP A 281 26.37 4.35 -11.11
CA ASP A 281 27.03 3.41 -12.02
C ASP A 281 26.18 2.13 -12.16
N PRO A 282 25.77 1.73 -13.39
CA PRO A 282 25.09 0.47 -13.65
C PRO A 282 25.81 -0.78 -13.12
N ALA A 283 27.14 -0.77 -13.03
CA ALA A 283 27.90 -1.89 -12.47
C ALA A 283 27.60 -2.07 -10.96
N ASN A 284 27.46 -0.98 -10.22
CA ASN A 284 27.08 -1.00 -8.80
C ASN A 284 25.67 -1.54 -8.60
N PHE A 285 24.73 -1.18 -9.49
CA PHE A 285 23.40 -1.79 -9.49
C PHE A 285 23.46 -3.30 -9.76
N GLY A 286 24.22 -3.71 -10.78
CA GLY A 286 24.38 -5.12 -11.12
C GLY A 286 24.92 -5.97 -9.96
N ARG A 287 25.89 -5.43 -9.22
CA ARG A 287 26.40 -6.05 -7.98
C ARG A 287 25.34 -6.05 -6.88
N PHE A 288 24.73 -4.90 -6.59
CA PHE A 288 23.68 -4.76 -5.58
C PHE A 288 22.56 -5.79 -5.75
N PHE A 289 22.12 -5.97 -7.00
CA PHE A 289 21.04 -6.87 -7.37
C PHE A 289 21.47 -8.33 -7.26
N ARG A 290 22.65 -8.69 -7.79
CA ARG A 290 23.19 -10.05 -7.71
C ARG A 290 23.45 -10.49 -6.27
N ASP A 291 24.02 -9.61 -5.45
CA ASP A 291 24.32 -9.92 -4.06
C ASP A 291 23.05 -10.25 -3.24
N ARG A 292 21.87 -9.77 -3.68
CA ARG A 292 20.59 -9.98 -2.98
C ARG A 292 19.68 -11.04 -3.62
N THR A 293 19.83 -11.29 -4.91
CA THR A 293 18.95 -12.22 -5.66
C THR A 293 19.66 -13.48 -6.12
N GLY A 294 21.00 -13.51 -6.08
CA GLY A 294 21.82 -14.55 -6.68
C GLY A 294 21.91 -14.50 -8.21
N LEU A 295 21.18 -13.60 -8.88
CA LEU A 295 21.10 -13.50 -10.33
C LEU A 295 21.56 -12.14 -10.83
N THR A 296 22.07 -12.07 -12.06
CA THR A 296 22.27 -10.77 -12.71
C THR A 296 20.91 -10.17 -13.11
N PRO A 297 20.78 -8.84 -13.21
CA PRO A 297 19.54 -8.20 -13.65
C PRO A 297 19.00 -8.76 -14.97
N ALA A 298 19.89 -9.02 -15.95
CA ALA A 298 19.52 -9.60 -17.24
C ALA A 298 19.03 -11.05 -17.12
N ALA A 299 19.70 -11.88 -16.32
CA ALA A 299 19.27 -13.26 -16.09
C ALA A 299 17.93 -13.32 -15.35
N PHE A 300 17.69 -12.40 -14.42
CA PHE A 300 16.41 -12.26 -13.74
C PHE A 300 15.30 -11.87 -14.72
N ALA A 301 15.50 -10.84 -15.54
CA ALA A 301 14.52 -10.40 -16.54
C ALA A 301 14.15 -11.51 -17.54
N ALA A 302 15.15 -12.25 -18.05
CA ALA A 302 14.91 -13.36 -18.96
C ALA A 302 14.07 -14.48 -18.32
N ARG A 303 14.33 -14.78 -17.04
CA ARG A 303 13.58 -15.80 -16.28
C ARG A 303 12.13 -15.41 -16.07
N GLU A 304 11.87 -14.16 -15.69
CA GLU A 304 10.50 -13.65 -15.49
C GLU A 304 9.72 -13.62 -16.81
N ALA A 305 10.37 -13.23 -17.92
CA ALA A 305 9.76 -13.23 -19.26
C ALA A 305 9.37 -14.64 -19.75
N THR A 306 10.02 -15.69 -19.25
CA THR A 306 9.69 -17.09 -19.59
C THR A 306 8.59 -17.65 -18.67
N THR A 307 8.26 -16.96 -17.58
CA THR A 307 7.31 -17.42 -16.54
C THR A 307 5.95 -16.72 -16.66
N GLN A 308 5.84 -15.64 -17.46
CA GLN A 308 4.57 -15.00 -17.82
C GLN A 308 3.96 -15.70 -19.05
N PRO A 309 2.87 -16.49 -18.91
CA PRO A 309 2.07 -16.95 -20.05
C PRO A 309 1.29 -15.80 -20.70
#